data_AF-A0AAU6A354-F1
#
_entry.id   AF-A0AAU6A354-F1
#
_cell.length_a   1.000
_cell.length_b   1.000
_cell.length_c   1.000
_cell.angle_alpha   90.00
_cell.angle_beta   90.00
_cell.angle_gamma   90.00
#
_symmetry.space_group_name_H-M   'P 1'
#
loop_
_entity.id
_entity.type
_entity.pdbx_description
1 polymer ?
#
loop_
_entity_poly.entity_id
_entity_poly.type
_entity_poly.pdbx_seq_one_letter_code
_entity_poly.pdbx_strand_id
1 'polypeptide(L)'
;MDAPTTTSADNGTSGGNGGGGWFTPRKEPLPSGGEREPADGRRLASMRPVGRPVAGRGTTEQERIFSAVEAEPTSHRAAPTEAPRPEPEPAHDSARPLSGPAWPDHGSAQSDTGPEQSVFERERTDPGREQSNPGPEPRLSAQRSAPAPQPSPDAVLIRRTMAEVGPVADKVTSYFYALLFVRHPDLRPLFPAAMDTQRDRLLKALLTAAEHIDNTPVLVDYLQNLGRGHRKYGTRPEHYPAVGECLIGSLSRFASAIWDAETEAAWVRAYTTISQVMIDAAASDELRAPAWWYAEVVAHDLRTPDIAVITVRPDQPYPFLAGQYTSLETPWWPRIWRHYSFASAPRSDGLLSFHVKAVPAGWVSNALVHRARPGDIIRLGPPAGSMTVDHTTANGLLCLGGGTGIAPIKALVEDVAEHGERRPVEVFYGARTDHDLYDIDTMLRLQQTHPWLAVRPVVDQQAHLQLPDAVREYGPWNEYDAYLSGPPGMIRSGVDALRDAGIPSDRIRHDSVEELVAAGD
;
A
#
# COMPACT_ATOMS: atom_id res chain seq x y z
N MET A 1 5.61 -4.79 12.51
CA MET A 1 6.17 -3.43 12.60
C MET A 1 6.56 -2.97 11.21
N ASP A 2 5.72 -2.14 10.61
CA ASP A 2 6.00 -1.24 9.49
C ASP A 2 5.04 -0.06 9.68
N ALA A 3 5.25 0.68 10.78
CA ALA A 3 4.70 2.01 11.08
C ALA A 3 5.74 2.70 11.99
N PRO A 4 6.02 4.00 11.81
CA PRO A 4 7.03 4.67 12.60
C PRO A 4 6.53 4.86 14.03
N THR A 5 7.12 4.16 14.98
CA THR A 5 6.98 4.50 16.40
C THR A 5 7.83 5.75 16.67
N THR A 6 7.17 6.89 16.86
CA THR A 6 7.85 8.12 17.27
C THR A 6 8.17 8.02 18.77
N THR A 7 9.44 7.87 19.11
CA THR A 7 9.92 8.15 20.46
C THR A 7 9.93 9.66 20.65
N SER A 8 8.99 10.18 21.44
CA SER A 8 9.05 11.56 21.95
C SER A 8 10.13 11.62 23.02
N ALA A 9 11.18 12.42 22.79
CA ALA A 9 12.12 12.84 23.81
C ALA A 9 11.67 14.23 24.29
N ASP A 10 11.05 14.27 25.46
CA ASP A 10 10.76 15.51 26.18
C ASP A 10 12.07 16.14 26.70
N ASN A 11 12.25 17.41 26.39
CA ASN A 11 13.27 18.26 27.00
C ASN A 11 12.84 18.63 28.42
N GLY A 12 13.76 18.43 29.36
CA GLY A 12 13.52 18.59 30.78
C GLY A 12 13.35 20.03 31.26
N THR A 13 12.88 20.16 32.51
CA THR A 13 13.18 21.30 33.36
C THR A 13 13.29 20.83 34.83
N SER A 14 14.48 21.07 35.39
CA SER A 14 14.92 21.17 36.80
C SER A 14 14.09 20.62 37.96
N GLY A 15 14.75 19.87 38.86
CA GLY A 15 14.35 19.79 40.27
C GLY A 15 14.95 18.65 41.10
N GLY A 16 16.16 18.84 41.63
CA GLY A 16 16.57 18.45 43.00
C GLY A 16 16.47 17.00 43.52
N ASN A 17 17.67 16.45 43.80
CA ASN A 17 18.07 15.76 45.04
C ASN A 17 17.79 14.24 45.23
N GLY A 18 18.88 13.47 45.39
CA GLY A 18 18.95 12.38 46.39
C GLY A 18 19.03 10.91 45.91
N GLY A 19 20.25 10.34 45.92
CA GLY A 19 20.52 9.09 46.67
C GLY A 19 20.40 7.71 45.99
N GLY A 20 21.55 7.02 45.87
CA GLY A 20 21.69 5.55 45.86
C GLY A 20 21.45 4.88 44.50
N GLY A 21 22.25 3.97 43.97
CA GLY A 21 23.38 3.20 44.49
C GLY A 21 23.33 1.79 43.85
N TRP A 22 24.53 1.28 43.54
CA TRP A 22 24.89 -0.15 43.46
C TRP A 22 24.77 -0.95 42.13
N PHE A 23 25.96 -1.08 41.51
CA PHE A 23 26.69 -2.30 41.10
C PHE A 23 26.26 -3.16 39.89
N THR A 24 27.17 -3.16 38.91
CA THR A 24 27.54 -4.22 37.96
C THR A 24 28.41 -5.30 38.61
N PRO A 25 28.35 -6.59 38.21
CA PRO A 25 29.40 -7.56 38.51
C PRO A 25 30.35 -7.81 37.32
N ARG A 26 31.64 -7.91 37.68
CA ARG A 26 32.79 -8.29 36.84
C ARG A 26 32.98 -9.80 36.77
N LYS A 27 33.69 -10.23 35.71
CA LYS A 27 34.37 -11.51 35.49
C LYS A 27 35.48 -11.80 36.52
N GLU A 28 35.75 -13.10 36.74
CA GLU A 28 37.07 -13.81 36.77
C GLU A 28 36.93 -15.19 37.49
N PRO A 29 37.93 -16.10 37.52
CA PRO A 29 38.77 -16.66 36.44
C PRO A 29 38.91 -18.21 36.52
N LEU A 30 39.63 -18.80 35.55
CA LEU A 30 40.07 -20.21 35.48
C LEU A 30 41.18 -20.55 36.50
N PRO A 31 41.39 -21.85 36.82
CA PRO A 31 42.68 -22.36 37.25
C PRO A 31 43.36 -23.25 36.19
N SER A 32 44.69 -23.20 36.24
CA SER A 32 45.70 -23.87 35.42
C SER A 32 46.11 -25.24 35.95
N GLY A 33 46.57 -26.12 35.04
CA GLY A 33 47.75 -26.97 35.29
C GLY A 33 47.60 -28.46 34.96
N GLY A 34 48.48 -28.95 34.07
CA GLY A 34 48.86 -30.38 34.03
C GLY A 34 49.02 -30.99 32.64
N GLU A 35 50.23 -30.90 32.08
CA GLU A 35 50.69 -31.60 30.88
C GLU A 35 50.64 -33.13 31.02
N ARG A 36 50.36 -33.84 29.92
CA ARG A 36 51.15 -34.97 29.37
C ARG A 36 50.45 -35.60 28.15
N GLU A 37 51.09 -35.45 26.99
CA GLU A 37 51.02 -36.39 25.86
C GLU A 37 51.56 -37.79 26.28
N PRO A 38 51.29 -38.91 25.57
CA PRO A 38 51.48 -38.99 24.12
C PRO A 38 50.62 -39.99 23.30
N ALA A 39 50.80 -39.85 21.98
CA ALA A 39 51.00 -40.91 20.99
C ALA A 39 49.80 -41.73 20.45
N ASP A 40 49.65 -41.54 19.14
CA ASP A 40 49.58 -42.57 18.10
C ASP A 40 48.22 -43.13 17.65
N GLY A 41 48.11 -43.31 16.33
CA GLY A 41 47.30 -44.39 15.78
C GLY A 41 46.16 -44.05 14.82
N ARG A 42 46.55 -43.89 13.54
CA ARG A 42 45.89 -44.44 12.34
C ARG A 42 44.68 -43.72 11.69
N ARG A 43 44.99 -43.25 10.49
CA ARG A 43 44.13 -43.15 9.29
C ARG A 43 43.43 -44.48 8.95
N LEU A 44 42.29 -44.37 8.26
CA LEU A 44 41.73 -45.18 7.14
C LEU A 44 40.25 -44.76 7.02
N ALA A 45 39.54 -44.69 5.90
CA ALA A 45 39.82 -44.49 4.48
C ALA A 45 38.44 -44.22 3.83
N SER A 46 38.42 -43.38 2.81
CA SER A 46 37.32 -43.16 1.88
C SER A 46 36.97 -44.40 1.06
N MET A 47 35.68 -44.68 0.84
CA MET A 47 35.22 -45.56 -0.25
C MET A 47 34.08 -44.92 -1.05
N ARG A 48 34.29 -44.90 -2.37
CA ARG A 48 33.37 -44.50 -3.45
C ARG A 48 32.43 -45.67 -3.83
N PRO A 49 31.35 -45.41 -4.57
CA PRO A 49 30.31 -46.39 -4.87
C PRO A 49 30.64 -47.28 -6.07
N VAL A 50 30.08 -48.51 -6.07
CA VAL A 50 30.13 -49.48 -7.16
C VAL A 50 28.74 -49.58 -7.79
N GLY A 51 28.67 -49.60 -9.13
CA GLY A 51 27.43 -49.71 -9.89
C GLY A 51 27.09 -51.14 -10.37
N ARG A 52 25.78 -51.34 -10.58
CA ARG A 52 25.07 -52.12 -11.64
C ARG A 52 25.38 -53.64 -11.79
N PRO A 53 24.58 -54.51 -12.51
CA PRO A 53 23.40 -54.23 -13.35
C PRO A 53 22.28 -55.34 -13.45
N VAL A 54 21.29 -55.08 -14.34
CA VAL A 54 20.51 -55.97 -15.26
C VAL A 54 19.11 -56.55 -14.89
N ALA A 55 18.13 -56.07 -15.70
CA ALA A 55 16.95 -56.69 -16.40
C ALA A 55 15.86 -57.53 -15.67
N GLY A 56 14.58 -57.47 -16.10
CA GLY A 56 13.99 -56.68 -17.18
C GLY A 56 12.55 -57.07 -17.59
N ARG A 57 12.18 -56.59 -18.80
CA ARG A 57 11.03 -56.91 -19.71
C ARG A 57 9.62 -56.55 -19.21
N GLY A 58 8.70 -56.00 -20.02
CA GLY A 58 8.61 -55.58 -21.43
C GLY A 58 7.43 -54.56 -21.52
N THR A 59 6.98 -53.97 -22.64
CA THR A 59 7.00 -54.26 -24.09
C THR A 59 6.43 -53.02 -24.84
N THR A 60 6.85 -52.83 -26.11
CA THR A 60 6.16 -52.21 -27.29
C THR A 60 5.77 -50.71 -27.23
N GLU A 61 5.92 -49.83 -28.24
CA GLU A 61 5.98 -49.95 -29.71
C GLU A 61 6.44 -48.60 -30.35
N GLN A 62 7.15 -48.72 -31.49
CA GLN A 62 7.51 -47.80 -32.62
C GLN A 62 7.13 -46.30 -32.63
N GLU A 63 8.07 -45.36 -32.81
CA GLU A 63 8.78 -44.90 -34.05
C GLU A 63 7.93 -44.16 -35.11
N ARG A 64 8.14 -42.83 -35.24
CA ARG A 64 8.32 -42.02 -36.49
C ARG A 64 9.13 -40.75 -36.12
N ILE A 65 10.40 -40.59 -36.53
CA ILE A 65 10.90 -39.92 -37.77
C ILE A 65 10.44 -38.43 -37.81
N PHE A 66 11.27 -37.40 -37.58
CA PHE A 66 12.40 -36.92 -38.41
C PHE A 66 13.45 -36.11 -37.60
N SER A 67 14.70 -36.18 -38.05
CA SER A 67 15.86 -35.40 -37.61
C SER A 67 16.29 -34.41 -38.70
N ALA A 68 16.73 -33.22 -38.25
CA ALA A 68 17.80 -32.33 -38.74
C ALA A 68 17.92 -31.97 -40.22
N VAL A 69 18.05 -30.66 -40.48
CA VAL A 69 19.04 -30.10 -41.43
C VAL A 69 19.53 -28.73 -40.91
N GLU A 70 20.84 -28.63 -40.65
CA GLU A 70 21.63 -27.39 -40.58
C GLU A 70 21.83 -26.79 -41.98
N ALA A 71 21.87 -25.46 -42.09
CA ALA A 71 22.81 -24.75 -42.98
C ALA A 71 22.75 -23.23 -42.75
N GLU A 72 23.82 -22.67 -42.20
CA GLU A 72 24.30 -21.33 -42.54
C GLU A 72 25.23 -21.46 -43.76
N PRO A 73 25.44 -20.42 -44.62
CA PRO A 73 26.38 -19.35 -44.22
C PRO A 73 26.22 -17.95 -44.88
N THR A 74 27.06 -17.04 -44.36
CA THR A 74 27.71 -15.85 -44.98
C THR A 74 27.00 -14.48 -45.03
N SER A 75 27.42 -13.64 -44.07
CA SER A 75 28.01 -12.30 -44.21
C SER A 75 27.35 -11.27 -45.13
N HIS A 76 26.94 -10.12 -44.56
CA HIS A 76 27.50 -8.82 -44.94
C HIS A 76 27.32 -7.78 -43.82
N ARG A 77 28.46 -7.17 -43.48
CA ARG A 77 28.69 -6.08 -42.53
C ARG A 77 28.37 -4.75 -43.23
N ALA A 78 27.49 -3.92 -42.66
CA ALA A 78 27.43 -2.48 -42.96
C ALA A 78 26.64 -1.71 -41.89
N ALA A 79 27.35 -0.85 -41.15
CA ALA A 79 26.86 0.39 -40.56
C ALA A 79 28.08 1.35 -40.54
N PRO A 80 27.93 2.69 -40.50
CA PRO A 80 26.70 3.49 -40.49
C PRO A 80 26.67 4.56 -41.61
N THR A 81 25.48 5.09 -41.94
CA THR A 81 25.37 6.33 -42.75
C THR A 81 24.86 7.45 -41.86
N GLU A 82 25.77 8.37 -41.60
CA GLU A 82 25.60 9.65 -40.91
C GLU A 82 24.78 10.61 -41.80
N ALA A 83 23.69 11.16 -41.26
CA ALA A 83 22.93 12.24 -41.89
C ALA A 83 23.28 13.58 -41.20
N PRO A 84 23.43 14.68 -41.95
CA PRO A 84 24.12 15.87 -41.47
C PRO A 84 23.25 16.76 -40.57
N ARG A 85 23.89 17.36 -39.57
CA ARG A 85 23.40 18.51 -38.79
C ARG A 85 23.30 19.74 -39.71
N PRO A 86 22.27 20.60 -39.57
CA PRO A 86 22.38 21.98 -40.01
C PRO A 86 23.06 22.83 -38.91
N GLU A 87 24.13 23.53 -39.29
CA GLU A 87 24.78 24.59 -38.51
C GLU A 87 23.95 25.91 -38.53
N PRO A 88 24.17 26.80 -37.55
CA PRO A 88 23.35 27.99 -37.27
C PRO A 88 23.90 29.26 -37.93
N GLU A 89 23.06 30.30 -38.11
CA GLU A 89 23.40 31.76 -37.98
C GLU A 89 22.28 32.68 -38.56
N PRO A 90 22.25 34.01 -38.26
CA PRO A 90 23.07 34.77 -37.31
C PRO A 90 22.28 35.61 -36.29
N ALA A 91 23.03 36.07 -35.28
CA ALA A 91 22.64 37.07 -34.30
C ALA A 91 22.40 38.46 -34.94
N HIS A 92 21.42 39.19 -34.40
CA HIS A 92 21.40 40.65 -34.45
C HIS A 92 21.36 41.24 -33.05
N ASP A 93 22.05 42.36 -32.96
CA ASP A 93 22.66 42.99 -31.81
C ASP A 93 21.74 44.02 -31.11
N SER A 94 21.97 44.17 -29.81
CA SER A 94 21.88 45.40 -29.01
C SER A 94 20.54 46.17 -28.78
N ALA A 95 20.18 46.20 -27.48
CA ALA A 95 20.03 47.39 -26.63
C ALA A 95 18.63 48.03 -26.32
N ARG A 96 18.24 47.80 -25.04
CA ARG A 96 17.84 48.79 -23.99
C ARG A 96 16.39 49.35 -23.92
N PRO A 97 15.95 49.83 -22.72
CA PRO A 97 14.70 49.41 -22.08
C PRO A 97 13.62 50.50 -22.04
N LEU A 98 12.36 50.11 -21.82
CA LEU A 98 11.27 51.03 -21.50
C LEU A 98 10.36 50.48 -20.39
N SER A 99 10.51 51.09 -19.21
CA SER A 99 9.49 51.70 -18.36
C SER A 99 8.03 51.19 -18.45
N GLY A 100 7.50 50.75 -17.32
CA GLY A 100 6.07 50.45 -17.15
C GLY A 100 5.19 51.70 -17.00
N PRO A 101 3.87 51.53 -16.78
CA PRO A 101 3.02 52.58 -16.29
C PRO A 101 2.46 52.28 -14.89
N ALA A 102 2.64 53.22 -13.99
CA ALA A 102 1.83 53.43 -12.78
C ALA A 102 0.61 54.31 -13.13
N TRP A 103 -0.19 54.63 -12.10
CA TRP A 103 -1.27 55.64 -11.93
C TRP A 103 -2.66 55.02 -11.65
N PRO A 104 -3.51 55.66 -10.82
CA PRO A 104 -3.24 56.50 -9.65
C PRO A 104 -4.09 56.14 -8.40
N ASP A 105 -3.72 56.80 -7.31
CA ASP A 105 -4.24 56.77 -5.95
C ASP A 105 -5.25 57.91 -5.71
N HIS A 106 -6.32 57.68 -4.93
CA HIS A 106 -7.20 58.60 -4.17
C HIS A 106 -8.26 57.72 -3.48
N GLY A 107 -8.62 57.80 -2.19
CA GLY A 107 -8.49 58.86 -1.20
C GLY A 107 -9.86 59.24 -0.63
N SER A 108 -10.25 58.63 0.50
CA SER A 108 -11.07 59.15 1.63
C SER A 108 -12.61 59.36 1.56
N ALA A 109 -13.22 59.16 2.75
CA ALA A 109 -14.47 59.66 3.37
C ALA A 109 -15.68 58.69 3.41
N GLN A 110 -15.95 58.01 4.52
CA GLN A 110 -16.75 58.39 5.73
C GLN A 110 -18.29 58.48 5.55
N SER A 111 -18.97 57.51 6.19
CA SER A 111 -20.22 57.55 6.97
C SER A 111 -21.30 58.61 6.69
N ASP A 112 -22.56 58.19 6.52
CA ASP A 112 -23.57 58.10 7.61
C ASP A 112 -25.02 58.14 7.06
N THR A 113 -25.95 57.60 7.86
CA THR A 113 -27.42 57.78 7.88
C THR A 113 -28.32 56.98 6.91
N GLY A 114 -29.35 56.36 7.52
CA GLY A 114 -30.38 55.52 6.89
C GLY A 114 -31.66 56.28 6.46
N PRO A 115 -32.85 55.69 6.60
CA PRO A 115 -33.72 55.36 5.46
C PRO A 115 -35.07 56.11 5.46
N GLU A 116 -35.75 56.20 4.30
CA GLU A 116 -37.21 56.36 4.17
C GLU A 116 -37.65 56.18 2.70
N GLN A 117 -38.48 55.16 2.40
CA GLN A 117 -39.91 55.22 2.08
C GLN A 117 -40.30 55.83 0.71
N SER A 118 -40.90 55.00 -0.16
CA SER A 118 -41.94 55.45 -1.09
C SER A 118 -42.96 54.35 -1.38
N VAL A 119 -44.21 54.72 -1.14
CA VAL A 119 -45.46 53.98 -1.25
C VAL A 119 -46.00 54.02 -2.68
N PHE A 120 -46.67 52.96 -3.13
CA PHE A 120 -47.85 53.09 -4.00
C PHE A 120 -48.92 52.07 -3.60
N GLU A 121 -50.10 52.63 -3.37
CA GLU A 121 -51.28 52.05 -2.75
C GLU A 121 -52.39 51.97 -3.81
N ARG A 122 -53.14 50.86 -3.86
CA ARG A 122 -54.53 50.84 -4.37
C ARG A 122 -55.38 49.86 -3.58
N GLU A 123 -56.23 50.47 -2.77
CA GLU A 123 -57.63 50.21 -2.41
C GLU A 123 -58.17 48.79 -2.13
N ARG A 124 -58.89 48.78 -1.00
CA ARG A 124 -59.58 47.70 -0.30
C ARG A 124 -60.92 47.33 -0.94
N THR A 125 -61.39 46.11 -0.65
CA THR A 125 -62.68 45.88 0.03
C THR A 125 -62.76 44.42 0.53
N ASP A 126 -63.09 44.27 1.81
CA ASP A 126 -63.43 43.01 2.51
C ASP A 126 -64.92 43.10 2.86
N PRO A 127 -65.71 42.00 2.85
CA PRO A 127 -65.88 41.28 4.13
C PRO A 127 -66.16 39.77 3.98
N GLY A 128 -65.64 38.94 4.88
CA GLY A 128 -66.20 37.59 5.03
C GLY A 128 -65.41 36.64 5.91
N ARG A 129 -65.71 36.64 7.20
CA ARG A 129 -65.13 35.77 8.22
C ARG A 129 -65.66 34.33 8.08
N GLU A 130 -64.87 33.42 7.52
CA GLU A 130 -65.06 31.97 7.69
C GLU A 130 -63.80 31.33 8.26
N GLN A 131 -63.96 30.74 9.45
CA GLN A 131 -62.94 29.95 10.14
C GLN A 131 -62.69 28.66 9.35
N SER A 132 -61.50 28.52 8.77
CA SER A 132 -60.99 27.24 8.27
C SER A 132 -59.86 26.76 9.18
N ASN A 133 -60.07 25.56 9.69
CA ASN A 133 -59.21 24.78 10.58
C ASN A 133 -57.86 24.48 9.90
N PRO A 134 -56.69 24.61 10.55
CA PRO A 134 -55.43 24.19 9.94
C PRO A 134 -55.40 22.66 9.84
N GLY A 135 -55.21 22.15 8.61
CA GLY A 135 -55.00 20.74 8.34
C GLY A 135 -53.75 20.20 9.03
N PRO A 136 -53.66 18.88 9.28
CA PRO A 136 -52.59 18.32 10.07
C PRO A 136 -51.26 18.43 9.33
N GLU A 137 -50.29 19.07 9.96
CA GLU A 137 -48.88 19.00 9.56
C GLU A 137 -48.42 17.52 9.51
N PRO A 138 -47.61 17.13 8.52
CA PRO A 138 -47.04 15.80 8.48
C PRO A 138 -46.06 15.66 9.65
N ARG A 139 -46.48 14.92 10.68
CA ARG A 139 -45.60 14.50 11.76
C ARG A 139 -44.42 13.75 11.16
N LEU A 140 -43.24 14.35 11.22
CA LEU A 140 -41.96 13.66 11.04
C LEU A 140 -41.97 12.45 11.96
N SER A 141 -42.23 11.30 11.36
CA SER A 141 -42.15 10.02 12.03
C SER A 141 -40.67 9.85 12.37
N ALA A 142 -40.34 10.01 13.65
CA ALA A 142 -39.06 9.61 14.17
C ALA A 142 -38.88 8.12 13.80
N GLN A 143 -38.09 7.86 12.76
CA GLN A 143 -37.65 6.52 12.43
C GLN A 143 -36.88 6.02 13.65
N ARG A 144 -37.56 5.23 14.46
CA ARG A 144 -36.96 4.43 15.51
C ARG A 144 -35.92 3.58 14.81
N SER A 145 -34.64 3.86 15.05
CA SER A 145 -33.54 3.00 14.59
C SER A 145 -33.91 1.56 14.94
N ALA A 146 -33.94 0.68 13.94
CA ALA A 146 -34.27 -0.72 14.14
C ALA A 146 -33.34 -1.29 15.23
N PRO A 147 -33.84 -2.13 16.16
CA PRO A 147 -32.96 -2.80 17.12
C PRO A 147 -31.92 -3.61 16.34
N ALA A 148 -30.67 -3.56 16.79
CA ALA A 148 -29.60 -4.37 16.22
C ALA A 148 -30.05 -5.85 16.17
N PRO A 149 -29.82 -6.56 15.05
CA PRO A 149 -30.23 -7.96 14.93
C PRO A 149 -29.64 -8.77 16.09
N GLN A 150 -30.45 -9.66 16.67
CA GLN A 150 -29.96 -10.54 17.74
C GLN A 150 -28.89 -11.48 17.17
N PRO A 151 -27.79 -11.73 17.92
CA PRO A 151 -26.73 -12.60 17.45
C PRO A 151 -27.27 -14.03 17.24
N SER A 152 -26.81 -14.69 16.18
CA SER A 152 -27.14 -16.09 15.93
C SER A 152 -26.61 -16.99 17.07
N PRO A 153 -27.18 -18.20 17.28
CA PRO A 153 -26.66 -19.16 18.26
C PRO A 153 -25.16 -19.44 18.08
N ASP A 154 -24.72 -19.60 16.84
CA ASP A 154 -23.31 -19.81 16.49
C ASP A 154 -22.45 -18.59 16.86
N ALA A 155 -22.94 -17.37 16.58
CA ALA A 155 -22.23 -16.14 16.95
C ALA A 155 -22.04 -15.99 18.45
N VAL A 156 -23.03 -16.39 19.27
CA VAL A 156 -22.91 -16.37 20.73
C VAL A 156 -21.78 -17.29 21.20
N LEU A 157 -21.72 -18.51 20.68
CA LEU A 157 -20.70 -19.50 21.04
C LEU A 157 -19.29 -19.06 20.58
N ILE A 158 -19.19 -18.51 19.37
CA ILE A 158 -17.93 -18.01 18.81
C ILE A 158 -17.44 -16.80 19.59
N ARG A 159 -18.28 -15.80 19.87
CA ARG A 159 -17.90 -14.63 20.67
C ARG A 159 -17.48 -15.02 22.10
N ARG A 160 -18.17 -15.99 22.71
CA ARG A 160 -17.79 -16.54 24.02
C ARG A 160 -16.42 -17.21 23.97
N THR A 161 -16.14 -17.99 22.92
CA THR A 161 -14.82 -18.58 22.68
C THR A 161 -13.75 -17.50 22.55
N MET A 162 -14.02 -16.44 21.75
CA MET A 162 -13.08 -15.34 21.52
C MET A 162 -12.77 -14.56 22.80
N ALA A 163 -13.77 -14.33 23.66
CA ALA A 163 -13.58 -13.69 24.95
C ALA A 163 -12.66 -14.50 25.89
N GLU A 164 -12.76 -15.83 25.88
CA GLU A 164 -11.91 -16.72 26.68
C GLU A 164 -10.46 -16.76 26.16
N VAL A 165 -10.27 -16.82 24.83
CA VAL A 165 -8.93 -16.91 24.23
C VAL A 165 -8.21 -15.57 24.12
N GLY A 166 -8.94 -14.45 24.11
CA GLY A 166 -8.39 -13.10 23.92
C GLY A 166 -7.18 -12.78 24.81
N PRO A 167 -7.23 -13.02 26.13
CA PRO A 167 -6.10 -12.79 27.04
C PRO A 167 -4.87 -13.66 26.77
N VAL A 168 -5.00 -14.75 26.02
CA VAL A 168 -3.94 -15.72 25.72
C VAL A 168 -3.72 -15.90 24.22
N ALA A 169 -4.17 -14.97 23.40
CA ALA A 169 -4.28 -15.14 21.96
C ALA A 169 -2.93 -15.40 21.26
N ASP A 170 -1.83 -14.81 21.76
CA ASP A 170 -0.48 -15.09 21.27
C ASP A 170 -0.09 -16.56 21.44
N LYS A 171 -0.53 -17.20 22.55
CA LYS A 171 -0.28 -18.62 22.82
C LYS A 171 -1.12 -19.50 21.89
N VAL A 172 -2.39 -19.13 21.66
CA VAL A 172 -3.27 -19.85 20.73
C VAL A 172 -2.69 -19.82 19.32
N THR A 173 -2.29 -18.65 18.84
CA THR A 173 -1.69 -18.47 17.51
C THR A 173 -0.37 -19.22 17.38
N SER A 174 0.49 -19.16 18.41
CA SER A 174 1.75 -19.90 18.40
C SER A 174 1.53 -21.41 18.37
N TYR A 175 0.56 -21.91 19.12
CA TYR A 175 0.19 -23.32 19.13
C TYR A 175 -0.43 -23.76 17.81
N PHE A 176 -1.29 -22.93 17.20
CA PHE A 176 -1.86 -23.16 15.88
C PHE A 176 -0.78 -23.39 14.82
N TYR A 177 0.21 -22.50 14.71
CA TYR A 177 1.27 -22.67 13.72
C TYR A 177 2.18 -23.86 14.02
N ALA A 178 2.46 -24.11 15.30
CA ALA A 178 3.21 -25.31 15.69
C ALA A 178 2.46 -26.57 15.26
N LEU A 179 1.15 -26.63 15.51
CA LEU A 179 0.30 -27.75 15.13
C LEU A 179 0.23 -27.92 13.61
N LEU A 180 0.03 -26.82 12.88
CA LEU A 180 -0.04 -26.78 11.42
C LEU A 180 1.25 -27.33 10.79
N PHE A 181 2.42 -26.86 11.20
CA PHE A 181 3.68 -27.27 10.59
C PHE A 181 4.16 -28.65 11.06
N VAL A 182 3.68 -29.15 12.20
CA VAL A 182 3.94 -30.53 12.64
C VAL A 182 3.06 -31.52 11.88
N ARG A 183 1.77 -31.22 11.67
CA ARG A 183 0.82 -32.11 11.00
C ARG A 183 0.87 -32.01 9.47
N HIS A 184 1.13 -30.82 8.94
CA HIS A 184 1.12 -30.49 7.51
C HIS A 184 2.40 -29.73 7.12
N PRO A 185 3.58 -30.37 7.18
CA PRO A 185 4.87 -29.73 6.90
C PRO A 185 4.97 -29.20 5.45
N ASP A 186 4.20 -29.77 4.52
CA ASP A 186 4.07 -29.34 3.12
C ASP A 186 3.49 -27.93 2.96
N LEU A 187 2.77 -27.41 3.96
CA LEU A 187 2.24 -26.04 3.94
C LEU A 187 3.28 -24.99 4.33
N ARG A 188 4.40 -25.37 4.98
CA ARG A 188 5.43 -24.43 5.44
C ARG A 188 5.97 -23.47 4.36
N PRO A 189 6.19 -23.89 3.10
CA PRO A 189 6.65 -23.02 2.01
C PRO A 189 5.66 -21.93 1.57
N LEU A 190 4.39 -22.00 1.99
CA LEU A 190 3.40 -20.94 1.74
C LEU A 190 3.60 -19.72 2.67
N PHE A 191 4.37 -19.89 3.74
CA PHE A 191 4.60 -18.89 4.78
C PHE A 191 6.03 -18.31 4.71
N PRO A 192 6.24 -17.05 5.11
CA PRO A 192 7.57 -16.46 5.20
C PRO A 192 8.46 -17.18 6.21
N ALA A 193 9.78 -16.99 6.08
CA ALA A 193 10.74 -17.55 7.03
C ALA A 193 10.50 -17.01 8.45
N ALA A 194 10.30 -15.70 8.58
CA ALA A 194 9.95 -15.05 9.83
C ALA A 194 8.44 -14.90 9.96
N MET A 195 7.92 -15.31 11.11
CA MET A 195 6.48 -15.49 11.33
C MET A 195 5.85 -14.45 12.27
N ASP A 196 6.64 -13.61 12.93
CA ASP A 196 6.14 -12.77 14.04
C ASP A 196 5.00 -11.85 13.60
N THR A 197 5.18 -11.11 12.49
CA THR A 197 4.12 -10.23 11.95
C THR A 197 2.95 -11.00 11.33
N GLN A 198 3.15 -12.24 10.87
CA GLN A 198 2.08 -13.05 10.29
C GLN A 198 1.16 -13.65 11.36
N ARG A 199 1.71 -13.95 12.54
CA ARG A 199 0.95 -14.43 13.70
C ARG A 199 -0.11 -13.41 14.12
N ASP A 200 0.29 -12.15 14.29
CA ASP A 200 -0.60 -11.06 14.70
C ASP A 200 -1.77 -10.88 13.71
N ARG A 201 -1.49 -11.04 12.40
CA ARG A 201 -2.48 -10.84 11.32
C ARG A 201 -3.54 -11.93 11.28
N LEU A 202 -3.15 -13.21 11.41
CA LEU A 202 -4.11 -14.32 11.40
C LEU A 202 -5.13 -14.15 12.53
N LEU A 203 -4.64 -13.84 13.73
CA LEU A 203 -5.49 -13.65 14.89
C LEU A 203 -6.45 -12.47 14.70
N LYS A 204 -5.94 -11.33 14.20
CA LYS A 204 -6.78 -10.17 13.90
C LYS A 204 -7.86 -10.51 12.89
N ALA A 205 -7.53 -11.19 11.79
CA ALA A 205 -8.50 -11.59 10.77
C ALA A 205 -9.60 -12.52 11.33
N LEU A 206 -9.22 -13.47 12.18
CA LEU A 206 -10.17 -14.36 12.86
C LEU A 206 -11.07 -13.61 13.84
N LEU A 207 -10.52 -12.66 14.60
CA LEU A 207 -11.28 -11.76 15.49
C LEU A 207 -12.26 -10.92 14.68
N THR A 208 -11.83 -10.27 13.60
CA THR A 208 -12.68 -9.47 12.72
C THR A 208 -13.82 -10.31 12.14
N ALA A 209 -13.52 -11.50 11.64
CA ALA A 209 -14.53 -12.41 11.10
C ALA A 209 -15.54 -12.87 12.16
N ALA A 210 -15.07 -13.11 13.40
CA ALA A 210 -15.91 -13.48 14.53
C ALA A 210 -16.80 -12.31 15.02
N GLU A 211 -16.29 -11.07 15.02
CA GLU A 211 -17.04 -9.86 15.36
C GLU A 211 -18.16 -9.57 14.36
N HIS A 212 -17.90 -9.82 13.07
CA HIS A 212 -18.82 -9.53 11.97
C HIS A 212 -19.64 -10.73 11.50
N ILE A 213 -19.63 -11.84 12.25
CA ILE A 213 -20.27 -13.09 11.82
C ILE A 213 -21.77 -12.96 11.52
N ASP A 214 -22.47 -12.03 12.18
CA ASP A 214 -23.89 -11.72 11.92
C ASP A 214 -24.08 -10.55 10.94
N ASN A 215 -23.02 -9.85 10.53
CA ASN A 215 -23.03 -8.77 9.53
C ASN A 215 -22.57 -9.31 8.16
N THR A 216 -23.47 -10.06 7.52
CA THR A 216 -23.16 -10.87 6.34
C THR A 216 -22.60 -10.09 5.15
N PRO A 217 -23.13 -8.92 4.73
CA PRO A 217 -22.62 -8.25 3.52
C PRO A 217 -21.17 -7.78 3.68
N VAL A 218 -20.86 -7.07 4.78
CA VAL A 218 -19.51 -6.56 5.06
C VAL A 218 -18.51 -7.70 5.21
N LEU A 219 -18.90 -8.76 5.94
CA LEU A 219 -18.05 -9.92 6.13
C LEU A 219 -17.80 -10.67 4.82
N VAL A 220 -18.82 -10.83 3.96
CA VAL A 220 -18.63 -11.50 2.67
C VAL A 220 -17.67 -10.71 1.78
N ASP A 221 -17.83 -9.39 1.68
CA ASP A 221 -16.93 -8.54 0.88
C ASP A 221 -15.49 -8.63 1.38
N TYR A 222 -15.30 -8.59 2.71
CA TYR A 222 -14.00 -8.83 3.35
C TYR A 222 -13.42 -10.19 2.93
N LEU A 223 -14.15 -11.28 3.19
CA LEU A 223 -13.66 -12.63 2.92
C LEU A 223 -13.37 -12.86 1.45
N GLN A 224 -14.14 -12.23 0.55
CA GLN A 224 -13.85 -12.27 -0.87
C GLN A 224 -12.53 -11.57 -1.22
N ASN A 225 -12.26 -10.38 -0.65
CA ASN A 225 -10.98 -9.68 -0.79
C ASN A 225 -9.82 -10.53 -0.24
N LEU A 226 -10.01 -11.12 0.94
CA LEU A 226 -9.01 -11.98 1.57
C LEU A 226 -8.72 -13.22 0.71
N GLY A 227 -9.75 -13.87 0.17
CA GLY A 227 -9.63 -15.02 -0.74
C GLY A 227 -8.84 -14.69 -2.01
N ARG A 228 -9.14 -13.55 -2.67
CA ARG A 228 -8.36 -13.04 -3.80
C ARG A 228 -6.91 -12.78 -3.40
N GLY A 229 -6.70 -12.10 -2.28
CA GLY A 229 -5.37 -11.79 -1.74
C GLY A 229 -4.53 -13.03 -1.40
N HIS A 230 -5.16 -14.15 -1.07
CA HIS A 230 -4.49 -15.41 -0.75
C HIS A 230 -3.88 -16.10 -1.98
N ARG A 231 -4.39 -15.83 -3.19
CA ARG A 231 -3.90 -16.43 -4.43
C ARG A 231 -2.39 -16.22 -4.62
N LYS A 232 -1.87 -15.04 -4.28
CA LYS A 232 -0.44 -14.71 -4.46
C LYS A 232 0.52 -15.55 -3.62
N TYR A 233 0.03 -16.14 -2.52
CA TYR A 233 0.82 -17.04 -1.68
C TYR A 233 0.83 -18.49 -2.22
N GLY A 234 0.02 -18.79 -3.23
CA GLY A 234 -0.19 -20.14 -3.74
C GLY A 234 -1.20 -20.94 -2.93
N THR A 235 -2.10 -20.29 -2.20
CA THR A 235 -3.17 -20.96 -1.47
C THR A 235 -4.16 -21.62 -2.43
N ARG A 236 -4.49 -22.89 -2.19
CA ARG A 236 -5.41 -23.71 -2.98
C ARG A 236 -6.50 -24.30 -2.09
N PRO A 237 -7.64 -24.75 -2.67
CA PRO A 237 -8.73 -25.34 -1.90
C PRO A 237 -8.28 -26.48 -0.98
N GLU A 238 -7.32 -27.31 -1.41
CA GLU A 238 -6.79 -28.42 -0.59
C GLU A 238 -6.08 -28.00 0.71
N HIS A 239 -5.67 -26.73 0.84
CA HIS A 239 -4.95 -26.26 2.03
C HIS A 239 -5.91 -25.89 3.18
N TYR A 240 -7.17 -25.53 2.89
CA TYR A 240 -8.11 -25.05 3.91
C TYR A 240 -8.46 -26.12 4.97
N PRO A 241 -8.75 -27.39 4.63
CA PRO A 241 -9.07 -28.39 5.66
C PRO A 241 -8.02 -28.52 6.77
N ALA A 242 -6.72 -28.51 6.41
CA ALA A 242 -5.61 -28.56 7.35
C ALA A 242 -5.57 -27.36 8.30
N VAL A 243 -5.85 -26.17 7.77
CA VAL A 243 -5.94 -24.93 8.55
C VAL A 243 -7.13 -24.99 9.52
N GLY A 244 -8.29 -25.44 9.05
CA GLY A 244 -9.49 -25.59 9.88
C GLY A 244 -9.28 -26.56 11.04
N GLU A 245 -8.73 -27.75 10.77
CA GLU A 245 -8.40 -28.76 11.78
C GLU A 245 -7.48 -28.17 12.87
N CYS A 246 -6.39 -27.51 12.46
CA CYS A 246 -5.41 -26.96 13.39
C CYS A 246 -5.96 -25.77 14.18
N LEU A 247 -6.80 -24.94 13.57
CA LEU A 247 -7.45 -23.81 14.24
C LEU A 247 -8.39 -24.30 15.33
N ILE A 248 -9.31 -25.21 14.99
CA ILE A 248 -10.30 -25.75 15.93
C ILE A 248 -9.59 -26.53 17.05
N GLY A 249 -8.56 -27.32 16.73
CA GLY A 249 -7.74 -28.00 17.72
C GLY A 249 -6.97 -27.06 18.65
N SER A 250 -6.66 -25.85 18.19
CA SER A 250 -6.03 -24.81 19.03
C SER A 250 -7.06 -24.13 19.93
N LEU A 251 -8.24 -23.82 19.42
CA LEU A 251 -9.33 -23.23 20.21
C LEU A 251 -9.79 -24.20 21.31
N SER A 252 -10.00 -25.49 20.99
CA SER A 252 -10.41 -26.50 21.99
C SER A 252 -9.39 -26.68 23.12
N ARG A 253 -8.10 -26.55 22.81
CA ARG A 253 -6.99 -26.64 23.77
C ARG A 253 -6.99 -25.50 24.79
N PHE A 254 -7.34 -24.28 24.37
CA PHE A 254 -7.21 -23.06 25.17
C PHE A 254 -8.53 -22.53 25.71
N ALA A 255 -9.67 -22.89 25.12
CA ALA A 255 -11.01 -22.59 25.62
C ALA A 255 -11.64 -23.80 26.34
N SER A 256 -10.82 -24.71 26.88
CA SER A 256 -11.25 -26.02 27.40
C SER A 256 -12.31 -25.95 28.52
N ALA A 257 -12.42 -24.82 29.23
CA ALA A 257 -13.43 -24.61 30.27
C ALA A 257 -14.85 -24.44 29.72
N ILE A 258 -14.98 -23.99 28.47
CA ILE A 258 -16.25 -23.67 27.82
C ILE A 258 -16.47 -24.48 26.53
N TRP A 259 -15.51 -25.32 26.15
CA TRP A 259 -15.55 -26.08 24.90
C TRP A 259 -16.42 -27.33 25.03
N ASP A 260 -17.47 -27.39 24.22
CA ASP A 260 -18.37 -28.54 24.11
C ASP A 260 -18.68 -28.87 22.63
N ALA A 261 -19.47 -29.92 22.40
CA ALA A 261 -19.81 -30.38 21.06
C ALA A 261 -20.59 -29.33 20.24
N GLU A 262 -21.38 -28.48 20.91
CA GLU A 262 -22.14 -27.42 20.25
C GLU A 262 -21.21 -26.28 19.79
N THR A 263 -20.28 -25.88 20.66
CA THR A 263 -19.23 -24.89 20.37
C THR A 263 -18.34 -25.35 19.23
N GLU A 264 -17.90 -26.61 19.25
CA GLU A 264 -17.10 -27.17 18.16
C GLU A 264 -17.88 -27.16 16.83
N ALA A 265 -19.14 -27.60 16.84
CA ALA A 265 -19.97 -27.61 15.64
C ALA A 265 -20.22 -26.19 15.10
N ALA A 266 -20.36 -25.18 15.96
CA ALA A 266 -20.47 -23.77 15.55
C ALA A 266 -19.19 -23.29 14.85
N TRP A 267 -18.02 -23.59 15.41
CA TRP A 267 -16.73 -23.26 14.78
C TRP A 267 -16.50 -23.97 13.45
N VAL A 268 -16.87 -25.26 13.34
CA VAL A 268 -16.81 -26.01 12.08
C VAL A 268 -17.68 -25.35 11.02
N ARG A 269 -18.93 -24.99 11.34
CA ARG A 269 -19.83 -24.30 10.40
C ARG A 269 -19.28 -22.94 9.98
N ALA A 270 -18.86 -22.12 10.93
CA ALA A 270 -18.31 -20.80 10.63
C ALA A 270 -17.05 -20.88 9.75
N TYR A 271 -16.11 -21.76 10.09
CA TYR A 271 -14.90 -21.98 9.29
C TYR A 271 -15.22 -22.47 7.87
N THR A 272 -16.18 -23.39 7.74
CA THR A 272 -16.62 -23.91 6.44
C THR A 272 -17.20 -22.79 5.58
N THR A 273 -18.08 -21.96 6.14
CA THR A 273 -18.63 -20.79 5.42
C THR A 273 -17.53 -19.81 5.02
N ILE A 274 -16.63 -19.47 5.94
CA ILE A 274 -15.51 -18.54 5.69
C ILE A 274 -14.62 -19.06 4.54
N SER A 275 -14.16 -20.30 4.66
CA SER A 275 -13.27 -20.91 3.68
C SER A 275 -13.94 -21.05 2.31
N GLN A 276 -15.22 -21.40 2.25
CA GLN A 276 -15.96 -21.51 1.00
C GLN A 276 -16.07 -20.16 0.27
N VAL A 277 -16.42 -19.08 0.98
CA VAL A 277 -16.48 -17.72 0.40
C VAL A 277 -15.11 -17.33 -0.18
N MET A 278 -14.03 -17.59 0.55
CA MET A 278 -12.67 -17.30 0.10
C MET A 278 -12.26 -18.14 -1.12
N ILE A 279 -12.59 -19.43 -1.13
CA ILE A 279 -12.32 -20.35 -2.24
C ILE A 279 -13.05 -19.90 -3.50
N ASP A 280 -14.36 -19.61 -3.40
CA ASP A 280 -15.19 -19.20 -4.55
C ASP A 280 -14.73 -17.85 -5.13
N ALA A 281 -14.35 -16.92 -4.25
CA ALA A 281 -13.79 -15.64 -4.66
C ALA A 281 -12.46 -15.81 -5.41
N ALA A 282 -11.57 -16.68 -4.91
CA ALA A 282 -10.29 -16.97 -5.55
C ALA A 282 -10.48 -17.65 -6.92
N ALA A 283 -11.38 -18.63 -7.03
CA ALA A 283 -11.68 -19.32 -8.28
C ALA A 283 -12.29 -18.38 -9.32
N SER A 284 -13.22 -17.51 -8.90
CA SER A 284 -13.83 -16.52 -9.79
C SER A 284 -12.81 -15.49 -10.31
N ASP A 285 -11.84 -15.12 -9.48
CA ASP A 285 -10.78 -14.19 -9.84
C ASP A 285 -9.73 -14.82 -10.76
N GLU A 286 -9.49 -16.13 -10.62
CA GLU A 286 -8.60 -16.90 -11.49
C GLU A 286 -9.03 -16.93 -12.96
N LEU A 287 -10.32 -16.80 -13.23
CA LEU A 287 -10.85 -16.69 -14.59
C LEU A 287 -10.50 -15.36 -15.27
N ARG A 288 -10.09 -14.33 -14.51
CA ARG A 288 -9.88 -12.97 -15.01
C ARG A 288 -8.41 -12.57 -15.03
N ALA A 289 -7.64 -13.02 -14.05
CA ALA A 289 -6.26 -12.61 -13.87
C ALA A 289 -5.42 -13.71 -13.20
N PRO A 290 -4.10 -13.78 -13.49
CA PRO A 290 -3.18 -14.62 -12.75
C PRO A 290 -3.08 -14.17 -11.28
N ALA A 291 -2.53 -15.04 -10.42
CA ALA A 291 -2.26 -14.69 -9.03
C ALA A 291 -1.14 -13.65 -8.87
N TRP A 292 -0.24 -13.61 -9.85
CA TRP A 292 0.89 -12.69 -9.94
C TRP A 292 1.47 -12.71 -11.36
N TRP A 293 2.28 -11.69 -11.68
CA TRP A 293 3.09 -11.56 -12.90
C TRP A 293 4.56 -11.72 -12.53
N TYR A 294 5.36 -12.32 -13.40
CA TYR A 294 6.81 -12.17 -13.31
C TYR A 294 7.20 -10.83 -13.93
N ALA A 295 8.18 -10.14 -13.33
CA ALA A 295 8.75 -8.97 -13.95
C ALA A 295 10.28 -8.99 -13.82
N GLU A 296 10.96 -8.74 -14.94
CA GLU A 296 12.40 -8.60 -15.00
C GLU A 296 12.78 -7.16 -14.62
N VAL A 297 13.73 -6.97 -13.71
CA VAL A 297 14.35 -5.67 -13.51
C VAL A 297 15.16 -5.32 -14.76
N VAL A 298 14.85 -4.19 -15.40
CA VAL A 298 15.53 -3.75 -16.63
C VAL A 298 16.39 -2.52 -16.41
N ALA A 299 16.09 -1.72 -15.39
CA ALA A 299 16.92 -0.60 -14.96
C ALA A 299 16.87 -0.44 -13.44
N HIS A 300 17.97 0.05 -12.88
CA HIS A 300 18.12 0.34 -11.46
C HIS A 300 18.96 1.61 -11.32
N ASP A 301 18.29 2.70 -10.94
CA ASP A 301 18.89 4.02 -10.85
C ASP A 301 18.90 4.48 -9.40
N LEU A 302 20.07 4.48 -8.76
CA LEU A 302 20.25 5.00 -7.41
C LEU A 302 20.18 6.53 -7.45
N ARG A 303 19.16 7.12 -6.83
CA ARG A 303 18.94 8.59 -6.79
C ARG A 303 19.57 9.23 -5.55
N THR A 304 19.54 8.50 -4.44
CA THR A 304 20.22 8.85 -3.18
C THR A 304 20.82 7.57 -2.59
N PRO A 305 21.68 7.63 -1.55
CA PRO A 305 22.17 6.41 -0.90
C PRO A 305 21.05 5.49 -0.40
N ASP A 306 19.86 6.01 -0.12
CA ASP A 306 18.71 5.27 0.41
C ASP A 306 17.51 5.19 -0.55
N ILE A 307 17.55 5.75 -1.77
CA ILE A 307 16.43 5.75 -2.72
C ILE A 307 16.89 5.30 -4.10
N ALA A 308 16.18 4.33 -4.67
CA ALA A 308 16.37 3.87 -6.04
C ALA A 308 15.07 3.94 -6.84
N VAL A 309 15.18 4.26 -8.13
CA VAL A 309 14.12 4.03 -9.12
C VAL A 309 14.41 2.71 -9.81
N ILE A 310 13.44 1.81 -9.75
CA ILE A 310 13.55 0.47 -10.33
C ILE A 310 12.53 0.37 -11.45
N THR A 311 12.99 0.11 -12.66
CA THR A 311 12.12 -0.13 -13.81
C THR A 311 12.10 -1.62 -14.10
N VAL A 312 10.90 -2.17 -14.30
CA VAL A 312 10.70 -3.59 -14.55
C VAL A 312 9.85 -3.82 -15.79
N ARG A 313 10.08 -4.95 -16.46
CA ARG A 313 9.31 -5.43 -17.60
C ARG A 313 8.50 -6.66 -17.18
N PRO A 314 7.17 -6.56 -17.10
CA PRO A 314 6.30 -7.72 -16.91
C PRO A 314 6.44 -8.74 -18.05
N ASP A 315 6.24 -10.02 -17.73
CA ASP A 315 6.25 -11.13 -18.70
C ASP A 315 5.02 -11.16 -19.62
N GLN A 316 3.97 -10.45 -19.25
CA GLN A 316 2.72 -10.30 -19.98
C GLN A 316 2.05 -8.95 -19.65
N PRO A 317 1.03 -8.49 -20.40
CA PRO A 317 0.37 -7.22 -20.13
C PRO A 317 -0.07 -7.08 -18.66
N TYR A 318 0.27 -5.94 -18.05
CA TYR A 318 -0.03 -5.64 -16.66
C TYR A 318 -1.07 -4.50 -16.59
N PRO A 319 -2.33 -4.78 -16.22
CA PRO A 319 -3.45 -3.84 -16.39
C PRO A 319 -3.60 -2.88 -15.20
N PHE A 320 -2.70 -1.90 -15.08
CA PHE A 320 -2.75 -0.90 -14.02
C PHE A 320 -3.26 0.47 -14.49
N LEU A 321 -3.70 1.29 -13.54
CA LEU A 321 -4.02 2.70 -13.73
C LEU A 321 -3.04 3.58 -12.96
N ALA A 322 -2.84 4.81 -13.42
CA ALA A 322 -2.03 5.79 -12.71
C ALA A 322 -2.56 6.04 -11.29
N GLY A 323 -1.64 6.17 -10.33
CA GLY A 323 -1.94 6.33 -8.90
C GLY A 323 -2.14 5.03 -8.12
N GLN A 324 -2.36 3.89 -8.80
CA GLN A 324 -2.43 2.58 -8.15
C GLN A 324 -1.07 2.10 -7.63
N TYR A 325 -1.11 0.99 -6.89
CA TYR A 325 0.06 0.25 -6.42
C TYR A 325 -0.08 -1.25 -6.68
N THR A 326 1.00 -1.99 -6.46
CA THR A 326 0.98 -3.46 -6.43
C THR A 326 1.75 -3.99 -5.24
N SER A 327 1.45 -5.22 -4.84
CA SER A 327 2.32 -5.95 -3.91
C SER A 327 3.46 -6.62 -4.67
N LEU A 328 4.68 -6.44 -4.21
CA LEU A 328 5.92 -6.95 -4.81
C LEU A 328 6.58 -7.98 -3.89
N GLU A 329 6.94 -9.13 -4.45
CA GLU A 329 7.78 -10.17 -3.82
C GLU A 329 9.15 -10.21 -4.51
N THR A 330 10.21 -10.30 -3.71
CA THR A 330 11.59 -10.39 -4.21
C THR A 330 12.12 -11.82 -4.06
N PRO A 331 13.08 -12.25 -4.91
CA PRO A 331 13.64 -13.60 -4.83
C PRO A 331 14.48 -13.81 -3.56
N TRP A 332 14.91 -12.74 -2.89
CA TRP A 332 15.75 -12.80 -1.69
C TRP A 332 14.94 -12.94 -0.40
N TRP A 333 13.66 -12.53 -0.44
CA TRP A 333 12.74 -12.57 0.69
C TRP A 333 11.39 -13.15 0.24
N PRO A 334 11.35 -14.45 -0.07
CA PRO A 334 10.14 -15.10 -0.55
C PRO A 334 9.02 -15.03 0.50
N ARG A 335 7.79 -14.90 0.03
CA ARG A 335 6.53 -14.73 0.78
C ARG A 335 6.42 -13.43 1.58
N ILE A 336 7.37 -12.51 1.42
CA ILE A 336 7.35 -11.21 2.06
C ILE A 336 6.99 -10.17 1.00
N TRP A 337 5.68 -9.91 0.90
CA TRP A 337 5.12 -8.97 -0.04
C TRP A 337 5.11 -7.55 0.55
N ARG A 338 5.46 -6.55 -0.25
CA ARG A 338 5.36 -5.12 0.13
C ARG A 338 4.72 -4.30 -0.98
N HIS A 339 3.96 -3.28 -0.60
CA HIS A 339 3.24 -2.44 -1.55
C HIS A 339 4.15 -1.34 -2.09
N TYR A 340 4.14 -1.17 -3.41
CA TYR A 340 4.83 -0.10 -4.11
C TYR A 340 3.91 0.49 -5.17
N SER A 341 3.75 1.81 -5.12
CA SER A 341 2.98 2.57 -6.10
C SER A 341 3.70 2.65 -7.44
N PHE A 342 2.94 2.63 -8.53
CA PHE A 342 3.49 2.89 -9.85
C PHE A 342 3.93 4.35 -9.95
N ALA A 343 5.10 4.57 -10.54
CA ALA A 343 5.73 5.90 -10.65
C ALA A 343 5.63 6.51 -12.06
N SER A 344 4.76 5.96 -12.89
CA SER A 344 4.45 6.41 -14.25
C SER A 344 3.01 6.06 -14.62
N ALA A 345 2.43 6.78 -15.57
CA ALA A 345 1.18 6.34 -16.22
C ALA A 345 1.42 5.08 -17.07
N PRO A 346 0.36 4.33 -17.46
CA PRO A 346 0.50 3.19 -18.36
C PRO A 346 1.10 3.60 -19.73
N ARG A 347 2.23 2.99 -20.10
CA ARG A 347 2.96 3.29 -21.34
C ARG A 347 2.84 2.18 -22.36
N SER A 348 3.03 2.52 -23.63
CA SER A 348 3.01 1.57 -24.75
C SER A 348 4.17 0.57 -24.74
N ASP A 349 5.27 0.88 -24.06
CA ASP A 349 6.40 -0.04 -23.86
C ASP A 349 6.14 -1.11 -22.78
N GLY A 350 5.04 -0.99 -22.03
CA GLY A 350 4.64 -1.90 -20.96
C GLY A 350 5.56 -1.89 -19.73
N LEU A 351 6.49 -0.93 -19.64
CA LEU A 351 7.42 -0.85 -18.52
C LEU A 351 6.75 -0.23 -17.29
N LEU A 352 7.07 -0.77 -16.12
CA LEU A 352 6.60 -0.28 -14.83
C LEU A 352 7.78 0.32 -14.07
N SER A 353 7.56 1.42 -13.36
CA SER A 353 8.59 2.05 -12.53
C SER A 353 8.14 2.17 -11.08
N PHE A 354 9.06 1.93 -10.14
CA PHE A 354 8.84 2.01 -8.70
C PHE A 354 9.92 2.86 -8.05
N HIS A 355 9.54 3.81 -7.20
CA HIS A 355 10.49 4.55 -6.37
C HIS A 355 10.54 3.90 -5.00
N VAL A 356 11.72 3.40 -4.62
CA VAL A 356 11.90 2.59 -3.41
C VAL A 356 12.85 3.31 -2.46
N LYS A 357 12.39 3.59 -1.24
CA LYS A 357 13.24 4.07 -0.13
C LYS A 357 13.62 2.91 0.78
N ALA A 358 14.91 2.73 1.02
CA ALA A 358 15.46 1.82 2.00
C ALA A 358 15.05 2.28 3.40
N VAL A 359 14.36 1.41 4.13
CA VAL A 359 13.96 1.67 5.52
C VAL A 359 14.95 0.96 6.43
N PRO A 360 15.44 1.58 7.52
CA PRO A 360 16.33 0.89 8.46
C PRO A 360 15.75 -0.46 8.89
N ALA A 361 16.59 -1.51 8.83
CA ALA A 361 16.21 -2.91 9.09
C ALA A 361 15.10 -3.51 8.19
N GLY A 362 14.62 -2.79 7.16
CA GLY A 362 13.60 -3.29 6.23
C GLY A 362 14.15 -4.32 5.24
N TRP A 363 13.61 -5.54 5.23
CA TRP A 363 14.18 -6.63 4.43
C TRP A 363 14.03 -6.42 2.92
N VAL A 364 12.80 -6.11 2.47
CA VAL A 364 12.48 -5.97 1.05
C VAL A 364 13.04 -4.67 0.48
N SER A 365 12.86 -3.55 1.19
CA SER A 365 13.31 -2.24 0.71
C SER A 365 14.84 -2.14 0.60
N ASN A 366 15.59 -2.65 1.59
CA ASN A 366 17.06 -2.67 1.47
C ASN A 366 17.53 -3.58 0.34
N ALA A 367 16.88 -4.72 0.13
CA ALA A 367 17.23 -5.62 -0.98
C ALA A 367 16.97 -4.96 -2.35
N LEU A 368 15.83 -4.29 -2.50
CA LEU A 368 15.53 -3.55 -3.73
C LEU A 368 16.51 -2.40 -3.99
N VAL A 369 16.84 -1.59 -2.99
CA VAL A 369 17.73 -0.43 -3.17
C VAL A 369 19.18 -0.85 -3.38
N HIS A 370 19.71 -1.78 -2.58
CA HIS A 370 21.15 -2.05 -2.56
C HIS A 370 21.57 -3.30 -3.32
N ARG A 371 20.67 -4.28 -3.47
CA ARG A 371 20.99 -5.61 -4.03
C ARG A 371 20.43 -5.84 -5.43
N ALA A 372 19.24 -5.34 -5.75
CA ALA A 372 18.60 -5.58 -7.04
C ALA A 372 19.44 -5.06 -8.20
N ARG A 373 19.49 -5.81 -9.30
CA ARG A 373 20.22 -5.48 -10.52
C ARG A 373 19.36 -5.85 -11.74
N PRO A 374 19.64 -5.24 -12.91
CA PRO A 374 19.04 -5.70 -14.15
C PRO A 374 19.23 -7.21 -14.37
N GLY A 375 18.17 -7.89 -14.81
CA GLY A 375 18.09 -9.35 -14.96
C GLY A 375 17.49 -10.10 -13.76
N ASP A 376 17.35 -9.46 -12.60
CA ASP A 376 16.63 -10.08 -11.46
C ASP A 376 15.14 -10.22 -11.78
N ILE A 377 14.54 -11.35 -11.39
CA ILE A 377 13.10 -11.59 -11.55
C ILE A 377 12.39 -11.38 -10.22
N ILE A 378 11.41 -10.47 -10.22
CA ILE A 378 10.50 -10.22 -9.10
C ILE A 378 9.09 -10.71 -9.46
N ARG A 379 8.20 -10.78 -8.47
CA ARG A 379 6.77 -11.04 -8.68
C ARG A 379 5.93 -9.84 -8.28
N LEU A 380 4.95 -9.52 -9.12
CA LEU A 380 3.96 -8.48 -8.88
C LEU A 380 2.60 -9.13 -8.68
N GLY A 381 1.90 -8.78 -7.60
CA GLY A 381 0.50 -9.16 -7.41
C GLY A 381 -0.41 -8.35 -8.34
N PRO A 382 -1.73 -8.51 -8.24
CA PRO A 382 -2.67 -7.65 -8.97
C PRO A 382 -2.53 -6.17 -8.56
N PRO A 383 -2.79 -5.22 -9.48
CA PRO A 383 -2.87 -3.81 -9.13
C PRO A 383 -4.04 -3.56 -8.18
N ALA A 384 -3.83 -2.63 -7.26
CA ALA A 384 -4.81 -2.22 -6.26
C ALA A 384 -4.66 -0.72 -5.96
N GLY A 385 -5.59 -0.18 -5.18
CA GLY A 385 -5.66 1.25 -4.86
C GLY A 385 -6.70 1.98 -5.70
N SER A 386 -7.22 3.06 -5.10
CA SER A 386 -8.33 3.86 -5.64
C SER A 386 -7.93 5.30 -5.95
N MET A 387 -6.64 5.63 -5.80
CA MET A 387 -6.09 6.96 -6.02
C MET A 387 -5.94 7.29 -7.52
N THR A 388 -6.98 7.05 -8.32
CA THR A 388 -7.03 7.28 -9.77
C THR A 388 -7.78 8.58 -10.11
N VAL A 389 -7.41 9.23 -11.23
CA VAL A 389 -8.10 10.45 -11.69
C VAL A 389 -9.45 10.12 -12.32
N ASP A 390 -10.49 10.85 -11.92
CA ASP A 390 -11.76 10.88 -12.64
C ASP A 390 -11.71 11.94 -13.75
N HIS A 391 -11.50 11.48 -14.99
CA HIS A 391 -11.42 12.35 -16.15
C HIS A 391 -12.77 12.90 -16.61
N THR A 392 -13.90 12.49 -16.02
CA THR A 392 -15.23 12.98 -16.40
C THR A 392 -15.59 14.33 -15.77
N THR A 393 -14.86 14.76 -14.74
CA THR A 393 -15.04 16.05 -14.06
C THR A 393 -14.06 17.09 -14.62
N ALA A 394 -14.37 18.38 -14.50
CA ALA A 394 -13.44 19.46 -14.86
C ALA A 394 -12.63 20.01 -13.66
N ASN A 395 -12.75 19.38 -12.49
CA ASN A 395 -12.08 19.84 -11.27
C ASN A 395 -10.56 19.84 -11.44
N GLY A 396 -9.88 20.81 -10.82
CA GLY A 396 -8.42 20.81 -10.72
C GLY A 396 -7.91 19.66 -9.83
N LEU A 397 -6.61 19.35 -9.91
CA LEU A 397 -5.98 18.34 -9.04
C LEU A 397 -5.03 19.00 -8.07
N LEU A 398 -5.22 18.74 -6.79
CA LEU A 398 -4.31 19.17 -5.73
C LEU A 398 -3.58 17.97 -5.16
N CYS A 399 -2.30 17.85 -5.50
CA CYS A 399 -1.49 16.68 -5.23
C CYS A 399 -0.43 16.97 -4.15
N LEU A 400 -0.45 16.20 -3.07
CA LEU A 400 0.53 16.30 -1.97
C LEU A 400 1.39 15.04 -1.97
N GLY A 401 2.67 15.17 -2.34
CA GLY A 401 3.63 14.08 -2.36
C GLY A 401 4.69 14.24 -1.28
N GLY A 402 4.90 13.24 -0.42
CA GLY A 402 5.91 13.24 0.63
C GLY A 402 6.99 12.20 0.40
N GLY A 403 8.25 12.62 0.22
CA GLY A 403 9.36 11.69 -0.05
C GLY A 403 9.08 10.81 -1.27
N THR A 404 9.04 9.47 -1.11
CA THR A 404 8.67 8.56 -2.22
C THR A 404 7.20 8.59 -2.61
N GLY A 405 6.34 9.24 -1.83
CA GLY A 405 4.95 9.50 -2.21
C GLY A 405 4.79 10.38 -3.46
N ILE A 406 5.87 11.00 -3.94
CA ILE A 406 5.87 11.67 -5.24
C ILE A 406 5.66 10.69 -6.41
N ALA A 407 5.98 9.41 -6.25
CA ALA A 407 5.86 8.41 -7.32
C ALA A 407 4.44 8.31 -7.92
N PRO A 408 3.40 7.99 -7.13
CA PRO A 408 2.05 7.95 -7.67
C PRO A 408 1.55 9.33 -8.10
N ILE A 409 1.99 10.42 -7.46
CA ILE A 409 1.62 11.78 -7.91
C ILE A 409 2.16 12.07 -9.31
N LYS A 410 3.41 11.70 -9.58
CA LYS A 410 4.00 11.79 -10.91
C LYS A 410 3.22 10.95 -11.92
N ALA A 411 2.79 9.74 -11.56
CA ALA A 411 1.95 8.91 -12.42
C ALA A 411 0.63 9.60 -12.78
N LEU A 412 -0.04 10.25 -11.81
CA LEU A 412 -1.28 11.01 -12.05
C LEU A 412 -1.05 12.23 -12.95
N VAL A 413 0.08 12.92 -12.80
CA VAL A 413 0.45 14.04 -13.68
C VAL A 413 0.69 13.56 -15.11
N GLU A 414 1.40 12.44 -15.30
CA GLU A 414 1.60 11.82 -16.62
C GLU A 414 0.25 11.40 -17.23
N ASP A 415 -0.66 10.86 -16.43
CA ASP A 415 -2.00 10.43 -16.86
C ASP A 415 -2.85 11.61 -17.36
N VAL A 416 -2.87 12.74 -16.65
CA VAL A 416 -3.50 13.99 -17.11
C VAL A 416 -2.82 14.51 -18.38
N ALA A 417 -1.50 14.34 -18.52
CA ALA A 417 -0.76 14.73 -19.72
C ALA A 417 -1.13 13.86 -20.95
N GLU A 418 -1.61 12.65 -20.77
CA GLU A 418 -2.04 11.75 -21.86
C GLU A 418 -3.51 11.93 -22.25
N HIS A 419 -4.41 12.23 -21.30
CA HIS A 419 -5.87 12.26 -21.53
C HIS A 419 -6.42 13.51 -22.25
N GLY A 420 -5.56 14.46 -22.65
CA GLY A 420 -5.90 15.58 -23.55
C GLY A 420 -6.69 16.74 -22.92
N GLU A 421 -7.65 16.47 -22.03
CA GLU A 421 -8.40 17.50 -21.30
C GLU A 421 -7.54 18.11 -20.19
N ARG A 422 -6.94 19.28 -20.48
CA ARG A 422 -6.02 19.97 -19.58
C ARG A 422 -6.81 20.69 -18.48
N ARG A 423 -6.56 20.29 -17.24
CA ARG A 423 -7.05 20.90 -16.00
C ARG A 423 -5.88 21.44 -15.18
N PRO A 424 -6.06 22.45 -14.32
CA PRO A 424 -5.01 22.89 -13.40
C PRO A 424 -4.56 21.75 -12.49
N VAL A 425 -3.25 21.54 -12.39
CA VAL A 425 -2.65 20.55 -11.48
C VAL A 425 -1.61 21.24 -10.60
N GLU A 426 -1.82 21.14 -9.30
CA GLU A 426 -1.04 21.79 -8.27
C GLU A 426 -0.33 20.72 -7.44
N VAL A 427 0.99 20.58 -7.58
CA VAL A 427 1.78 19.58 -6.85
C VAL A 427 2.59 20.25 -5.75
N PHE A 428 2.33 19.86 -4.50
CA PHE A 428 3.17 20.19 -3.36
C PHE A 428 4.06 18.98 -3.03
N TYR A 429 5.37 19.13 -3.25
CA TYR A 429 6.34 18.06 -2.99
C TYR A 429 7.09 18.34 -1.69
N GLY A 430 6.66 17.65 -0.63
CA GLY A 430 7.20 17.77 0.72
C GLY A 430 8.38 16.84 0.98
N ALA A 431 9.43 17.38 1.60
CA ALA A 431 10.56 16.60 2.09
C ALA A 431 11.23 17.22 3.33
N ARG A 432 12.09 16.45 4.02
CA ARG A 432 12.81 16.93 5.21
C ARG A 432 14.01 17.80 4.86
N THR A 433 14.71 17.44 3.80
CA THR A 433 15.88 18.16 3.28
C THR A 433 15.76 18.31 1.77
N ASP A 434 16.53 19.23 1.18
CA ASP A 434 16.53 19.40 -0.29
C ASP A 434 16.95 18.12 -1.00
N HIS A 435 17.85 17.36 -0.39
CA HIS A 435 18.32 16.08 -0.91
C HIS A 435 17.23 14.99 -0.92
N ASP A 436 16.22 15.10 -0.06
CA ASP A 436 15.08 14.19 -0.05
C ASP A 436 14.07 14.48 -1.19
N LEU A 437 14.19 15.62 -1.89
CA LEU A 437 13.45 15.93 -3.11
C LEU A 437 14.10 15.27 -4.35
N TYR A 438 14.43 13.99 -4.24
CA TYR A 438 15.30 13.26 -5.18
C TYR A 438 14.82 13.19 -6.65
N ASP A 439 13.53 13.45 -6.92
CA ASP A 439 12.95 13.46 -8.28
C ASP A 439 12.40 14.84 -8.68
N ILE A 440 12.81 15.92 -7.98
CA ILE A 440 12.34 17.28 -8.26
C ILE A 440 12.63 17.72 -9.69
N ASP A 441 13.80 17.37 -10.24
CA ASP A 441 14.17 17.74 -11.60
C ASP A 441 13.21 17.13 -12.64
N THR A 442 12.70 15.91 -12.38
CA THR A 442 11.68 15.28 -13.23
C THR A 442 10.37 16.07 -13.18
N MET A 443 9.93 16.44 -11.99
CA MET A 443 8.71 17.23 -11.81
C MET A 443 8.82 18.63 -12.43
N LEU A 444 9.96 19.30 -12.28
CA LEU A 444 10.19 20.61 -12.88
C LEU A 444 10.26 20.54 -14.41
N ARG A 445 10.81 19.48 -15.00
CA ARG A 445 10.74 19.24 -16.45
C ARG A 445 9.32 19.02 -16.94
N LEU A 446 8.49 18.28 -16.18
CA LEU A 446 7.07 18.14 -16.49
C LEU A 446 6.38 19.50 -16.48
N GLN A 447 6.62 20.34 -15.47
CA GLN A 447 6.07 21.70 -15.40
C GLN A 447 6.49 22.57 -16.59
N GLN A 448 7.75 22.50 -17.01
CA GLN A 448 8.22 23.23 -18.20
C GLN A 448 7.50 22.79 -19.49
N THR A 449 7.12 21.51 -19.56
CA THR A 449 6.42 20.93 -20.71
C THR A 449 4.91 21.19 -20.67
N HIS A 450 4.36 21.41 -19.48
CA HIS A 450 2.93 21.46 -19.21
C HIS A 450 2.55 22.74 -18.45
N PRO A 451 2.03 23.79 -19.14
CA PRO A 451 1.75 25.08 -18.51
C PRO A 451 0.58 25.05 -17.50
N TRP A 452 -0.21 23.97 -17.50
CA TRP A 452 -1.29 23.72 -16.54
C TRP A 452 -0.80 23.07 -15.23
N LEU A 453 0.48 22.67 -15.16
CA LEU A 453 1.10 22.05 -13.99
C LEU A 453 1.95 23.08 -13.25
N ALA A 454 1.77 23.16 -11.93
CA ALA A 454 2.64 23.93 -11.05
C ALA A 454 3.16 23.05 -9.91
N VAL A 455 4.47 22.99 -9.75
CA VAL A 455 5.20 22.17 -8.77
C VAL A 455 5.84 23.08 -7.73
N ARG A 456 5.48 22.89 -6.47
CA ARG A 456 5.97 23.64 -5.30
C ARG A 456 6.75 22.70 -4.39
N PRO A 457 8.08 22.73 -4.41
CA PRO A 457 8.88 22.03 -3.41
C PRO A 457 8.68 22.70 -2.04
N VAL A 458 8.46 21.90 -1.01
CA VAL A 458 8.34 22.36 0.38
C VAL A 458 9.30 21.56 1.23
N VAL A 459 10.29 22.23 1.81
CA VAL A 459 11.33 21.57 2.62
C VAL A 459 11.27 22.08 4.05
N ASP A 460 11.16 21.16 4.99
CA ASP A 460 11.09 21.44 6.42
C ASP A 460 12.48 21.67 7.03
N GLN A 461 13.26 22.61 6.48
CA GLN A 461 14.62 22.84 7.00
C GLN A 461 14.62 23.56 8.35
N GLN A 462 13.55 24.31 8.69
CA GLN A 462 13.54 25.28 9.78
C GLN A 462 12.15 25.54 10.40
N ALA A 463 11.16 24.65 10.23
CA ALA A 463 9.79 24.82 10.74
C ALA A 463 9.05 26.11 10.30
N HIS A 464 9.49 26.76 9.22
CA HIS A 464 8.88 28.00 8.72
C HIS A 464 7.65 27.76 7.83
N LEU A 465 7.59 26.63 7.14
CA LEU A 465 6.44 26.23 6.30
C LEU A 465 6.33 24.71 6.31
N GLN A 466 5.32 24.19 7.01
CA GLN A 466 4.94 22.79 6.88
C GLN A 466 4.11 22.63 5.60
N LEU A 467 4.15 21.43 4.99
CA LEU A 467 3.37 21.14 3.77
C LEU A 467 1.88 21.55 3.89
N PRO A 468 1.19 21.28 5.03
CA PRO A 468 -0.18 21.77 5.24
C PRO A 468 -0.33 23.29 5.23
N ASP A 469 0.64 24.03 5.77
CA ASP A 469 0.59 25.50 5.82
C ASP A 469 0.78 26.10 4.43
N ALA A 470 1.71 25.53 3.66
CA ALA A 470 1.91 25.89 2.26
C ALA A 470 0.62 25.66 1.45
N VAL A 471 -0.09 24.56 1.69
CA VAL A 471 -1.37 24.33 1.00
C VAL A 471 -2.39 25.42 1.32
N ARG A 472 -2.50 25.87 2.58
CA ARG A 472 -3.47 26.92 2.97
C ARG A 472 -3.17 28.27 2.35
N GLU A 473 -1.89 28.62 2.18
CA GLU A 473 -1.47 29.92 1.64
C GLU A 473 -1.86 30.13 0.16
N TYR A 474 -1.85 29.06 -0.64
CA TYR A 474 -2.11 29.13 -2.09
C TYR A 474 -3.59 28.87 -2.46
N GLY A 475 -4.46 28.60 -1.49
CA GLY A 475 -5.88 28.34 -1.71
C GLY A 475 -6.70 29.60 -2.06
N PRO A 476 -8.04 29.48 -2.20
CA PRO A 476 -8.89 28.34 -1.85
C PRO A 476 -8.89 27.17 -2.86
N TRP A 477 -9.33 25.98 -2.41
CA TRP A 477 -9.25 24.72 -3.18
C TRP A 477 -10.60 24.03 -3.43
N ASN A 478 -11.71 24.75 -3.33
CA ASN A 478 -13.07 24.22 -3.41
C ASN A 478 -13.42 23.53 -4.75
N GLU A 479 -12.70 23.85 -5.83
CA GLU A 479 -12.88 23.27 -7.17
C GLU A 479 -11.86 22.15 -7.49
N TYR A 480 -11.17 21.63 -6.48
CA TYR A 480 -10.13 20.62 -6.64
C TYR A 480 -10.51 19.25 -6.08
N ASP A 481 -10.02 18.21 -6.73
CA ASP A 481 -9.90 16.86 -6.18
C ASP A 481 -8.49 16.70 -5.59
N ALA A 482 -8.39 16.23 -4.35
CA ALA A 482 -7.12 16.13 -3.64
C ALA A 482 -6.57 14.70 -3.63
N TYR A 483 -5.25 14.57 -3.83
CA TYR A 483 -4.53 13.30 -3.85
C TYR A 483 -3.33 13.38 -2.93
N LEU A 484 -3.20 12.47 -1.96
CA LEU A 484 -2.12 12.48 -0.99
C LEU A 484 -1.37 11.16 -0.98
N SER A 485 -0.05 11.23 -1.01
CA SER A 485 0.81 10.06 -0.84
C SER A 485 2.09 10.44 -0.09
N GLY A 486 2.46 9.65 0.92
CA GLY A 486 3.60 9.95 1.78
C GLY A 486 3.52 9.25 3.14
N PRO A 487 4.37 9.66 4.10
CA PRO A 487 4.37 9.08 5.45
C PRO A 487 3.01 9.25 6.16
N PRO A 488 2.59 8.30 7.02
CA PRO A 488 1.26 8.35 7.68
C PRO A 488 0.98 9.65 8.42
N GLY A 489 1.99 10.22 9.10
CA GLY A 489 1.85 11.50 9.79
C GLY A 489 1.49 12.65 8.84
N MET A 490 2.12 12.69 7.66
CA MET A 490 1.83 13.69 6.62
C MET A 490 0.43 13.49 6.04
N ILE A 491 0.02 12.24 5.78
CA ILE A 491 -1.34 11.96 5.27
C ILE A 491 -2.38 12.48 6.25
N ARG A 492 -2.27 12.12 7.55
CA ARG A 492 -3.21 12.59 8.57
C ARG A 492 -3.29 14.11 8.63
N SER A 493 -2.15 14.80 8.79
CA SER A 493 -2.13 16.27 8.85
C SER A 493 -2.58 16.94 7.56
N GLY A 494 -2.30 16.32 6.40
CA GLY A 494 -2.68 16.82 5.09
C GLY A 494 -4.19 16.73 4.86
N VAL A 495 -4.81 15.60 5.21
CA VAL A 495 -6.27 15.43 5.15
C VAL A 495 -6.97 16.49 5.98
N ASP A 496 -6.52 16.71 7.22
CA ASP A 496 -7.11 17.72 8.10
C ASP A 496 -6.99 19.13 7.49
N ALA A 497 -5.82 19.50 6.98
CA ALA A 497 -5.62 20.81 6.37
C ALA A 497 -6.40 21.03 5.08
N LEU A 498 -6.62 19.99 4.27
CA LEU A 498 -7.44 20.07 3.05
C LEU A 498 -8.92 20.22 3.39
N ARG A 499 -9.40 19.55 4.44
CA ARG A 499 -10.75 19.76 4.97
C ARG A 499 -10.93 21.19 5.48
N ASP A 500 -9.97 21.69 6.26
CA ASP A 500 -9.97 23.07 6.75
C ASP A 500 -9.95 24.09 5.60
N ALA A 501 -9.28 23.77 4.49
CA ALA A 501 -9.23 24.58 3.28
C ALA A 501 -10.48 24.44 2.39
N GLY A 502 -11.48 23.65 2.80
CA GLY A 502 -12.79 23.57 2.17
C GLY A 502 -12.97 22.43 1.15
N ILE A 503 -12.05 21.46 1.08
CA ILE A 503 -12.22 20.30 0.20
C ILE A 503 -13.16 19.27 0.85
N PRO A 504 -14.24 18.84 0.17
CA PRO A 504 -15.12 17.77 0.65
C PRO A 504 -14.36 16.46 0.89
N SER A 505 -14.69 15.73 1.95
CA SER A 505 -13.93 14.51 2.32
C SER A 505 -14.01 13.40 1.28
N ASP A 506 -15.08 13.33 0.50
CA ASP A 506 -15.27 12.40 -0.62
C ASP A 506 -14.40 12.73 -1.84
N ARG A 507 -13.79 13.93 -1.88
CA ARG A 507 -12.84 14.36 -2.91
C ARG A 507 -11.38 14.28 -2.47
N ILE A 508 -11.12 13.81 -1.25
CA ILE A 508 -9.77 13.62 -0.72
C ILE A 508 -9.41 12.13 -0.84
N ARG A 509 -8.43 11.81 -1.69
CA ARG A 509 -8.00 10.45 -2.00
C ARG A 509 -6.60 10.18 -1.46
N HIS A 510 -6.45 9.06 -0.76
CA HIS A 510 -5.16 8.52 -0.35
C HIS A 510 -5.29 7.00 -0.15
N ASP A 511 -4.28 6.24 -0.56
CA ASP A 511 -4.18 4.83 -0.19
C ASP A 511 -3.34 4.76 1.10
N SER A 512 -3.98 4.64 2.28
CA SER A 512 -3.23 4.66 3.54
C SER A 512 -2.55 3.32 3.79
N VAL A 513 -1.23 3.30 4.08
CA VAL A 513 -0.48 2.04 4.30
C VAL A 513 -1.03 1.22 5.49
N GLU A 514 -1.67 1.87 6.46
CA GLU A 514 -2.37 1.20 7.57
C GLU A 514 -3.66 0.53 7.08
N GLU A 515 -4.42 1.15 6.18
CA GLU A 515 -5.54 0.51 5.47
C GLU A 515 -5.08 -0.48 4.40
N LEU A 516 -3.81 -0.49 3.97
CA LEU A 516 -3.26 -1.49 3.05
C LEU A 516 -2.75 -2.75 3.74
N VAL A 517 -2.40 -2.64 5.02
CA VAL A 517 -2.36 -3.81 5.91
C VAL A 517 -3.79 -4.31 6.17
N ALA A 518 -4.77 -3.40 6.10
CA ALA A 518 -6.20 -3.66 6.13
C ALA A 518 -6.87 -3.92 4.76
N ALA A 519 -6.15 -3.97 3.65
CA ALA A 519 -6.74 -4.34 2.36
C ALA A 519 -6.64 -5.87 2.14
N GLY A 520 -6.14 -6.56 3.17
CA GLY A 520 -6.61 -7.87 3.59
C GLY A 520 -7.31 -7.84 4.97
N ASP A 521 -7.89 -6.71 5.38
CA ASP A 521 -9.03 -6.59 6.34
C ASP A 521 -10.36 -6.62 5.58
#